data_AF-A0A7J6RAZ3-F1
#
_entry.id   AF-A0A7J6RAZ3-F1
#
_cell.length_a   1.000
_cell.length_b   1.000
_cell.length_c   1.000
_cell.angle_alpha   90.00
_cell.angle_beta   90.00
_cell.angle_gamma   90.00
#
_symmetry.space_group_name_H-M   'P 1'
#
loop_
_entity.id
_entity.type
_entity.pdbx_description
1 polymer ?
#
loop_
_entity_poly.entity_id
_entity_poly.type
_entity_poly.pdbx_seq_one_letter_code
_entity_poly.pdbx_strand_id
1 'polypeptide(L)'
;MGNTLVISEKNISPFSYLWESFMVAEYLGDCFDGVKSLNFEKDPVNGRIGTGIISKDKEYVPFYEDVVLEGAVEAYLTNLESHIRCTLRDILDNARATAENWEVDKPREIWLQDYCAQLALVTTQLVWTEETARAFEELEGGSETAMKDYKRVCDDRIEKLIKQVVGEKGPSSWGLR
;
A
#
# COMPACT_ATOMS: atom_id res chain seq x y z
N MET A 1 24.60 -30.45 -32.38
CA MET A 1 24.45 -29.57 -31.20
C MET A 1 24.03 -28.22 -31.71
N GLY A 2 22.97 -27.64 -31.13
CA GLY A 2 22.53 -26.27 -31.40
C GLY A 2 21.26 -26.14 -32.26
N ASN A 3 20.11 -26.58 -31.74
CA ASN A 3 18.82 -26.12 -32.26
C ASN A 3 18.54 -24.74 -31.67
N THR A 4 18.83 -23.68 -32.42
CA THR A 4 18.33 -22.34 -32.10
C THR A 4 16.87 -22.26 -32.55
N LEU A 5 15.94 -22.29 -31.59
CA LEU A 5 14.53 -22.02 -31.84
C LEU A 5 14.39 -20.56 -32.23
N VAL A 6 14.25 -20.30 -33.53
CA VAL A 6 13.79 -19.01 -34.05
C VAL A 6 12.28 -18.97 -33.82
N ILE A 7 11.83 -18.27 -32.78
CA ILE A 7 10.41 -18.00 -32.62
C ILE A 7 10.05 -16.94 -33.69
N SER A 8 9.41 -17.40 -34.75
CA SER A 8 8.93 -16.57 -35.86
C SER A 8 7.83 -15.63 -35.37
N GLU A 9 8.08 -14.32 -35.39
CA GLU A 9 7.15 -13.21 -35.11
C GLU A 9 5.98 -13.08 -36.11
N LYS A 10 5.36 -14.17 -36.56
CA LYS A 10 4.26 -14.10 -37.53
C LYS A 10 3.04 -14.88 -37.06
N ASN A 11 1.98 -14.13 -36.77
CA ASN A 11 0.59 -14.53 -36.52
C ASN A 11 0.25 -15.01 -35.10
N ILE A 12 0.57 -14.21 -34.09
CA ILE A 12 -0.16 -14.26 -32.82
C ILE A 12 -1.44 -13.44 -33.02
N SER A 13 -2.60 -14.10 -32.97
CA SER A 13 -3.90 -13.43 -33.16
C SER A 13 -4.11 -12.33 -32.11
N PRO A 14 -4.88 -11.26 -32.38
CA PRO A 14 -5.21 -10.27 -31.35
C PRO A 14 -5.86 -10.89 -30.11
N PHE A 15 -6.55 -12.03 -30.28
CA PHE A 15 -7.14 -12.83 -29.20
C PHE A 15 -6.11 -13.46 -28.25
N SER A 16 -4.91 -13.80 -28.74
CA SER A 16 -3.85 -14.38 -27.92
C SER A 16 -3.12 -13.35 -27.05
N TYR A 17 -3.08 -12.08 -27.43
CA TYR A 17 -2.54 -11.02 -26.55
C TYR A 17 -3.53 -10.60 -25.47
N LEU A 18 -4.83 -10.78 -25.72
CA LEU A 18 -5.92 -10.41 -24.82
C LEU A 18 -6.00 -11.29 -23.56
N TRP A 19 -5.79 -12.60 -23.70
CA TRP A 19 -5.76 -13.49 -22.54
C TRP A 19 -4.44 -13.39 -21.77
N GLU A 20 -3.35 -12.96 -22.41
CA GLU A 20 -2.03 -12.81 -21.77
C GLU A 20 -2.05 -11.81 -20.62
N SER A 21 -2.68 -10.63 -20.77
CA SER A 21 -2.72 -9.62 -19.70
C SER A 21 -3.44 -10.10 -18.44
N PHE A 22 -4.55 -10.83 -18.59
CA PHE A 22 -5.27 -11.43 -17.45
C PHE A 22 -4.46 -12.53 -16.77
N MET A 23 -3.79 -13.39 -17.52
CA MET A 23 -2.97 -14.45 -16.96
C MET A 23 -1.77 -13.88 -16.23
N VAL A 24 -1.08 -12.90 -16.81
CA VAL A 24 0.07 -12.26 -16.16
C VAL A 24 -0.38 -11.55 -14.89
N ALA A 25 -1.56 -10.92 -14.89
CA ALA A 25 -2.12 -10.30 -13.68
C ALA A 25 -2.45 -11.31 -12.57
N GLU A 26 -2.78 -12.56 -12.91
CA GLU A 26 -3.02 -13.65 -11.95
C GLU A 26 -1.70 -14.12 -11.28
N TYR A 27 -0.58 -14.07 -12.00
CA TYR A 27 0.75 -14.41 -11.48
C TYR A 27 1.50 -13.26 -10.82
N LEU A 28 0.92 -12.04 -10.79
CA LEU A 28 1.56 -10.89 -10.12
C LEU A 28 1.85 -11.17 -8.63
N GLY A 29 1.03 -12.00 -7.98
CA GLY A 29 1.25 -12.40 -6.59
C GLY A 29 2.52 -13.21 -6.33
N ASP A 30 3.07 -13.85 -7.37
CA ASP A 30 4.33 -14.58 -7.32
C ASP A 30 5.52 -13.67 -7.60
N CYS A 31 5.32 -12.58 -8.37
CA CYS A 31 6.35 -11.59 -8.68
C CYS A 31 6.49 -10.51 -7.60
N PHE A 32 5.39 -10.16 -6.92
CA PHE A 32 5.32 -9.05 -5.97
C PHE A 32 4.74 -9.53 -4.65
N ASP A 33 5.50 -9.33 -3.56
CA ASP A 33 5.11 -9.90 -2.27
C ASP A 33 3.85 -9.23 -1.67
N GLY A 34 3.61 -7.95 -1.98
CA GLY A 34 2.46 -7.17 -1.48
C GLY A 34 1.29 -6.98 -2.45
N VAL A 35 1.39 -7.47 -3.69
CA VAL A 35 0.33 -7.34 -4.70
C VAL A 35 -0.25 -8.73 -4.96
N LYS A 36 -1.56 -8.83 -5.11
CA LYS A 36 -2.23 -10.06 -5.54
C LYS A 36 -2.65 -9.96 -7.00
N SER A 37 -3.28 -8.86 -7.38
CA SER A 37 -3.82 -8.63 -8.72
C SER A 37 -4.01 -7.14 -8.98
N LEU A 38 -4.42 -6.79 -10.21
CA LEU A 38 -4.82 -5.44 -10.60
C LEU A 38 -6.34 -5.31 -10.68
N ASN A 39 -6.85 -4.08 -10.58
CA ASN A 39 -8.24 -3.75 -10.88
C ASN A 39 -8.37 -3.36 -12.36
N PHE A 40 -9.33 -3.96 -13.08
CA PHE A 40 -9.57 -3.74 -14.51
C PHE A 40 -10.95 -3.14 -14.80
N GLU A 41 -11.53 -2.39 -13.86
CA GLU A 41 -12.89 -1.85 -13.96
C GLU A 41 -13.17 -1.07 -15.27
N LYS A 42 -12.17 -0.35 -15.79
CA LYS A 42 -12.29 0.42 -17.04
C LYS A 42 -12.17 -0.41 -18.31
N ASP A 43 -11.68 -1.65 -18.21
CA ASP A 43 -11.55 -2.58 -19.34
C ASP A 43 -11.73 -4.04 -18.88
N PRO A 44 -12.93 -4.42 -18.41
CA PRO A 44 -13.17 -5.72 -17.79
C PRO A 44 -13.16 -6.88 -18.78
N VAL A 45 -13.26 -6.59 -20.08
CA VAL A 45 -13.30 -7.60 -21.15
C VAL A 45 -11.89 -7.95 -21.62
N ASN A 46 -11.01 -6.95 -21.72
CA ASN A 46 -9.69 -7.14 -22.32
C ASN A 46 -8.55 -7.04 -21.30
N GLY A 47 -8.77 -6.48 -20.11
CA GLY A 47 -7.78 -6.45 -19.03
C GLY A 47 -6.55 -5.63 -19.36
N ARG A 48 -6.67 -4.62 -20.23
CA ARG A 48 -5.52 -3.82 -20.68
C ARG A 48 -5.32 -2.56 -19.86
N ILE A 49 -6.33 -2.12 -19.12
CA ILE A 49 -6.28 -0.89 -18.35
C ILE A 49 -6.39 -1.21 -16.86
N GLY A 50 -5.26 -1.11 -16.16
CA GLY A 50 -5.19 -1.26 -14.71
C GLY A 50 -5.52 0.07 -14.02
N THR A 51 -6.47 0.06 -13.09
CA THR A 51 -6.92 1.25 -12.34
C THR A 51 -6.43 1.27 -10.89
N GLY A 52 -5.76 0.22 -10.44
CA GLY A 52 -5.19 0.11 -9.10
C GLY A 52 -4.69 -1.30 -8.80
N ILE A 53 -4.07 -1.47 -7.64
CA ILE A 53 -3.61 -2.75 -7.13
C ILE A 53 -4.52 -3.27 -6.03
N ILE A 54 -4.64 -4.59 -5.95
CA ILE A 54 -5.31 -5.30 -4.86
C ILE A 54 -4.24 -6.13 -4.14
N SER A 55 -4.12 -5.95 -2.83
CA SER A 55 -3.15 -6.68 -1.99
C SER A 55 -3.63 -8.10 -1.66
N LYS A 56 -2.73 -8.94 -1.16
CA LYS A 56 -3.07 -10.30 -0.67
C LYS A 56 -4.04 -10.26 0.52
N ASP A 57 -3.97 -9.19 1.32
CA ASP A 57 -4.85 -8.90 2.45
C ASP A 57 -6.16 -8.21 2.03
N LYS A 58 -6.43 -8.12 0.71
CA LYS A 58 -7.63 -7.54 0.10
C LYS A 58 -7.76 -6.03 0.28
N GLU A 59 -6.66 -5.34 0.49
CA GLU A 59 -6.63 -3.87 0.45
C GLU A 59 -6.58 -3.42 -1.01
N TYR A 60 -7.35 -2.38 -1.34
CA TYR A 60 -7.32 -1.77 -2.66
C TYR A 60 -6.58 -0.45 -2.59
N VAL A 61 -5.63 -0.25 -3.50
CA VAL A 61 -4.92 1.02 -3.66
C VAL A 61 -5.18 1.53 -5.09
N PRO A 62 -5.91 2.64 -5.25
CA PRO A 62 -6.18 3.20 -6.56
C PRO A 62 -4.91 3.83 -7.16
N PHE A 63 -4.78 3.76 -8.49
CA PHE A 63 -3.79 4.55 -9.19
C PHE A 63 -4.31 5.97 -9.44
N TYR A 64 -3.39 6.94 -9.46
CA TYR A 64 -3.72 8.31 -9.85
C TYR A 64 -3.96 8.42 -11.37
N GLU A 65 -3.17 7.69 -12.16
CA GLU A 65 -3.33 7.53 -13.60
C GLU A 65 -3.48 6.06 -13.94
N ASP A 66 -4.34 5.71 -14.90
CA ASP A 66 -4.51 4.32 -15.30
C ASP A 66 -3.23 3.80 -16.01
N VAL A 67 -2.88 2.53 -15.77
CA VAL A 67 -1.76 1.88 -16.44
C VAL A 67 -2.23 1.02 -17.61
N VAL A 68 -1.59 1.19 -18.77
CA VAL A 68 -1.87 0.40 -19.97
C VAL A 68 -0.93 -0.80 -20.05
N LEU A 69 -1.48 -2.00 -20.11
CA LEU A 69 -0.80 -3.30 -20.20
C LEU A 69 -0.86 -3.82 -21.64
N GLU A 70 -0.20 -3.10 -22.55
CA GLU A 70 -0.10 -3.46 -23.96
C GLU A 70 1.36 -3.60 -24.42
N GLY A 71 1.59 -4.46 -25.40
CA GLY A 71 2.91 -4.71 -25.97
C GLY A 71 3.67 -5.84 -25.27
N ALA A 72 5.00 -5.78 -25.30
CA ALA A 72 5.85 -6.83 -24.74
C ALA A 72 5.71 -6.92 -23.21
N VAL A 73 5.56 -8.16 -22.71
CA VAL A 73 5.29 -8.45 -21.29
C VAL A 73 6.29 -7.78 -20.34
N GLU A 74 7.59 -7.95 -20.58
CA GLU A 74 8.64 -7.37 -19.75
C GLU A 74 8.58 -5.84 -19.71
N ALA A 75 8.22 -5.21 -20.84
CA ALA A 75 8.18 -3.76 -20.95
C ALA A 75 7.02 -3.16 -20.15
N TYR A 76 5.80 -3.71 -20.29
CA TYR A 76 4.68 -3.21 -19.50
C TYR A 76 4.79 -3.59 -18.01
N LEU A 77 5.40 -4.74 -17.67
CA LEU A 77 5.63 -5.11 -16.26
C LEU A 77 6.63 -4.17 -15.58
N THR A 78 7.71 -3.80 -16.29
CA THR A 78 8.66 -2.79 -15.79
C THR A 78 7.97 -1.44 -15.58
N ASN A 79 7.10 -1.04 -16.52
CA ASN A 79 6.32 0.18 -16.38
C ASN A 79 5.36 0.12 -15.20
N LEU A 80 4.65 -1.01 -15.04
CA LEU A 80 3.74 -1.27 -13.91
C LEU A 80 4.47 -1.19 -12.57
N GLU A 81 5.64 -1.81 -12.46
CA GLU A 81 6.48 -1.74 -11.25
C GLU A 81 6.87 -0.31 -10.90
N SER A 82 7.33 0.46 -11.90
CA SER A 82 7.65 1.88 -11.72
C SER A 82 6.41 2.68 -11.30
N HIS A 83 5.27 2.40 -11.92
CA HIS A 83 4.00 3.07 -11.64
C HIS A 83 3.50 2.81 -10.21
N ILE A 84 3.58 1.55 -9.75
CA ILE A 84 3.25 1.16 -8.37
C ILE A 84 4.18 1.88 -7.39
N ARG A 85 5.48 1.92 -7.66
CA ARG A 85 6.46 2.61 -6.79
C ARG A 85 6.18 4.12 -6.67
N CYS A 86 5.88 4.78 -7.79
CA CYS A 86 5.52 6.20 -7.77
C CYS A 86 4.23 6.42 -6.98
N THR A 87 3.19 5.64 -7.27
CA THR A 87 1.89 5.75 -6.56
C THR A 87 2.05 5.59 -5.05
N LEU A 88 2.75 4.55 -4.60
CA LEU A 88 2.95 4.31 -3.16
C LEU A 88 3.80 5.40 -2.50
N ARG A 89 4.75 6.00 -3.23
CA ARG A 89 5.55 7.13 -2.74
C ARG A 89 4.70 8.38 -2.57
N ASP A 90 3.87 8.71 -3.56
CA ASP A 90 3.00 9.88 -3.49
C ASP A 90 1.95 9.71 -2.38
N ILE A 91 1.41 8.50 -2.19
CA ILE A 91 0.52 8.22 -1.06
C ILE A 91 1.25 8.34 0.27
N LEU A 92 2.51 7.87 0.36
CA LEU A 92 3.32 8.00 1.58
C LEU A 92 3.59 9.47 1.94
N ASP A 93 3.92 10.30 0.94
CA ASP A 93 4.14 11.74 1.15
C ASP A 93 2.85 12.43 1.64
N ASN A 94 1.70 12.06 1.07
CA ASN A 94 0.39 12.56 1.53
C ASN A 94 0.03 12.04 2.94
N ALA A 95 0.29 10.77 3.23
CA ALA A 95 0.10 10.18 4.55
C ALA A 95 0.94 10.93 5.59
N ARG A 96 2.20 11.22 5.26
CA ARG A 96 3.08 11.98 6.13
C ARG A 96 2.57 13.40 6.39
N ALA A 97 2.15 14.13 5.35
CA ALA A 97 1.63 15.48 5.50
C ALA A 97 0.35 15.52 6.35
N THR A 98 -0.56 14.55 6.18
CA THR A 98 -1.80 14.51 6.96
C THR A 98 -1.59 14.03 8.40
N ALA A 99 -0.53 13.27 8.69
CA ALA A 99 -0.20 12.81 10.03
C ALA A 99 0.12 13.95 11.01
N GLU A 100 0.55 15.11 10.52
CA GLU A 100 0.76 16.32 11.33
C GLU A 100 -0.52 16.78 12.05
N ASN A 101 -1.69 16.39 11.53
CA ASN A 101 -2.99 16.79 12.06
C ASN A 101 -3.56 15.83 13.13
N TRP A 102 -2.79 14.83 13.58
CA TRP A 102 -3.27 13.85 14.57
C TRP A 102 -3.75 14.44 15.88
N GLU A 103 -3.16 15.54 16.32
CA GLU A 103 -3.51 16.18 17.60
C GLU A 103 -4.54 17.30 17.45
N VAL A 104 -4.89 17.68 16.21
CA VAL A 104 -5.67 18.90 15.92
C VAL A 104 -7.00 18.61 15.22
N ASP A 105 -7.02 17.72 14.23
CA ASP A 105 -8.19 17.50 13.37
C ASP A 105 -8.62 16.03 13.35
N LYS A 106 -7.70 15.13 12.94
CA LYS A 106 -8.01 13.72 12.73
C LYS A 106 -7.15 12.82 13.61
N PRO A 107 -7.66 12.36 14.77
CA PRO A 107 -6.93 11.48 15.67
C PRO A 107 -6.35 10.27 14.94
N ARG A 108 -5.12 9.88 15.34
CA ARG A 108 -4.34 8.82 14.69
C ARG A 108 -5.17 7.56 14.46
N GLU A 109 -5.93 7.13 15.46
CA GLU A 109 -6.74 5.92 15.44
C GLU A 109 -7.86 5.92 14.38
N ILE A 110 -8.29 7.10 13.94
CA ILE A 110 -9.23 7.26 12.81
C ILE A 110 -8.46 7.42 11.50
N TRP A 111 -7.36 8.18 11.52
CA TRP A 111 -6.47 8.42 10.37
C TRP A 111 -5.92 7.13 9.76
N LEU A 112 -5.65 6.10 10.58
CA LEU A 112 -5.16 4.79 10.10
C LEU A 112 -6.06 4.14 9.04
N GLN A 113 -7.35 4.46 9.01
CA GLN A 113 -8.32 3.88 8.07
C GLN A 113 -8.27 4.52 6.67
N ASP A 114 -7.59 5.65 6.51
CA ASP A 114 -7.51 6.36 5.23
C ASP A 114 -6.47 5.76 4.28
N TYR A 115 -5.54 4.97 4.81
CA TYR A 115 -4.38 4.46 4.10
C TYR A 115 -4.31 2.94 4.23
N CYS A 116 -3.69 2.25 3.26
CA CYS A 116 -3.40 0.83 3.43
C CYS A 116 -2.48 0.60 4.63
N ALA A 117 -2.64 -0.54 5.29
CA ALA A 117 -2.01 -0.84 6.57
C ALA A 117 -0.49 -0.65 6.54
N GLN A 118 0.16 -1.05 5.44
CA GLN A 118 1.61 -0.90 5.28
C GLN A 118 2.04 0.58 5.26
N LEU A 119 1.37 1.45 4.51
CA LEU A 119 1.72 2.87 4.44
C LEU A 119 1.38 3.60 5.74
N ALA A 120 0.26 3.24 6.37
CA ALA A 120 -0.12 3.76 7.68
C ALA A 120 0.93 3.42 8.77
N LEU A 121 1.45 2.18 8.74
CA LEU A 121 2.51 1.72 9.64
C LEU A 121 3.83 2.45 9.40
N VAL A 122 4.29 2.53 8.15
CA VAL A 122 5.55 3.22 7.80
C VAL A 122 5.48 4.69 8.21
N THR A 123 4.38 5.37 7.90
CA THR A 123 4.18 6.77 8.30
C THR A 123 4.21 6.93 9.82
N THR A 124 3.57 6.01 10.56
CA THR A 124 3.65 6.00 12.02
C THR A 124 5.08 5.88 12.52
N GLN A 125 5.88 5.00 11.92
CA GLN A 125 7.28 4.82 12.31
C GLN A 125 8.13 6.05 12.02
N LEU A 126 7.87 6.74 10.90
CA LEU A 126 8.53 8.01 10.58
C LEU A 126 8.22 9.07 11.64
N VAL A 127 6.95 9.31 11.92
CA VAL A 127 6.51 10.29 12.93
C VAL A 127 7.07 9.94 14.31
N TRP A 128 6.99 8.68 14.71
CA TRP A 128 7.54 8.21 15.98
C TRP A 128 9.05 8.48 16.09
N THR A 129 9.80 8.24 15.01
CA THR A 129 11.25 8.46 14.99
C THR A 129 11.58 9.94 15.20
N GLU A 130 10.84 10.83 14.54
CA GLU A 130 11.05 12.29 14.63
C GLU A 130 10.66 12.85 15.99
N GLU A 131 9.50 12.46 16.52
CA GLU A 131 9.06 12.87 17.84
C GLU A 131 10.00 12.33 18.93
N THR A 132 10.52 11.10 18.77
CA THR A 132 11.53 10.54 19.67
C THR A 132 12.82 11.35 19.61
N ALA A 133 13.30 11.69 18.41
CA ALA A 133 14.48 12.54 18.24
C ALA A 133 14.28 13.91 18.89
N ARG A 134 13.12 14.54 18.70
CA ARG A 134 12.76 15.80 19.36
C ARG A 134 12.76 15.68 20.89
N ALA A 135 12.24 14.58 21.43
CA ALA A 135 12.27 14.34 22.88
C ALA A 135 13.71 14.21 23.42
N PHE A 136 14.65 13.67 22.63
CA PHE A 136 16.07 13.67 22.99
C PHE A 136 16.67 15.08 22.96
N GLU A 137 16.38 15.88 21.94
CA GLU A 137 16.84 17.28 21.86
C GLU A 137 16.31 18.12 23.03
N GLU A 138 15.03 17.97 23.39
CA GLU A 138 14.42 18.64 24.54
C GLU A 138 15.08 18.21 25.87
N LEU A 139 15.43 16.92 26.00
CA LEU A 139 16.14 16.40 27.17
C LEU A 139 17.55 16.99 27.30
N GLU A 140 18.30 17.06 26.20
CA GLU A 140 19.62 17.70 26.14
C GLU A 140 19.54 19.21 26.44
N GLY A 141 18.43 19.85 26.05
CA GLY A 141 18.11 21.24 26.36
C GLY A 141 17.74 21.50 27.84
N GLY A 142 17.69 20.46 28.68
CA GLY A 142 17.42 20.57 30.12
C GLY A 142 16.00 20.20 30.55
N SER A 143 15.15 19.71 29.63
CA SER A 143 13.82 19.17 29.98
C SER A 143 13.92 17.74 30.49
N GLU A 144 14.18 17.56 31.78
CA GLU A 144 14.36 16.23 32.41
C GLU A 144 13.14 15.29 32.27
N THR A 145 11.95 15.83 31.95
CA THR A 145 10.73 15.03 31.77
C THR A 145 10.40 14.72 30.31
N ALA A 146 11.09 15.30 29.33
CA ALA A 146 10.75 15.20 27.90
C ALA A 146 10.47 13.75 27.45
N MET A 147 11.37 12.82 27.76
CA MET A 147 11.19 11.41 27.38
C MET A 147 10.01 10.73 28.12
N LYS A 148 9.75 11.09 29.38
CA LYS A 148 8.60 10.57 30.13
C LYS A 148 7.29 11.09 29.57
N ASP A 149 7.26 12.37 29.20
CA ASP A 149 6.09 13.01 28.63
C ASP A 149 5.78 12.43 27.24
N TYR A 150 6.81 12.24 26.40
CA TYR A 150 6.62 11.57 25.11
C TYR A 150 6.16 10.11 25.23
N LYS A 151 6.68 9.37 26.21
CA LYS A 151 6.18 8.01 26.50
C LYS A 151 4.67 8.02 26.80
N ARG A 152 4.17 8.99 27.57
CA ARG A 152 2.73 9.08 27.87
C ARG A 152 1.89 9.29 26.61
N VAL A 153 2.40 10.07 25.65
CA VAL A 153 1.74 10.23 24.33
C VAL A 153 1.67 8.90 23.59
N CYS A 154 2.77 8.12 23.58
CA CYS A 154 2.78 6.78 22.99
C CYS A 154 1.77 5.84 23.67
N ASP A 155 1.74 5.83 25.01
CA ASP A 155 0.80 5.01 25.78
C ASP A 155 -0.66 5.37 25.44
N ASP A 156 -1.01 6.66 25.43
CA ASP A 156 -2.37 7.13 25.09
C ASP A 156 -2.79 6.73 23.67
N ARG A 157 -1.89 6.90 22.69
CA ARG A 157 -2.14 6.47 21.29
C ARG A 157 -2.41 4.96 21.19
N ILE A 158 -1.69 4.13 21.96
CA ILE A 158 -1.92 2.68 21.99
C ILE A 158 -3.24 2.36 22.70
N GLU A 159 -3.55 3.00 23.82
CA GLU A 159 -4.80 2.80 24.54
C GLU A 159 -6.04 3.13 23.69
N LYS A 160 -5.96 4.20 22.88
CA LYS A 160 -7.02 4.55 21.92
C LYS A 160 -7.25 3.44 20.88
N LEU A 161 -6.18 2.86 20.34
CA LEU A 161 -6.29 1.72 19.41
C LEU A 161 -6.86 0.46 20.09
N ILE A 162 -6.44 0.17 21.33
CA ILE A 162 -7.00 -0.95 22.10
C ILE A 162 -8.51 -0.77 22.27
N LYS A 163 -8.96 0.44 22.62
CA LYS A 163 -10.38 0.75 22.78
C LYS A 163 -11.16 0.57 21.48
N GLN A 164 -10.61 0.95 20.33
CA GLN A 164 -11.25 0.70 19.04
C GLN A 164 -11.42 -0.80 18.76
N VAL A 165 -10.36 -1.60 18.91
CA VAL A 165 -10.42 -3.05 18.66
C VAL A 165 -11.38 -3.76 19.62
N VAL A 166 -11.44 -3.33 20.88
CA VAL A 166 -12.37 -3.87 21.87
C VAL A 166 -13.80 -3.41 21.59
N GLY A 167 -14.00 -2.17 21.16
CA GLY A 167 -15.31 -1.60 20.81
C GLY A 167 -15.92 -2.18 19.53
N GLU A 168 -15.09 -2.49 18.52
CA GLU A 168 -15.50 -3.18 17.29
C GLU A 168 -15.92 -4.64 17.58
N LYS A 169 -15.32 -5.28 18.58
CA LYS A 169 -15.67 -6.61 19.08
C LYS A 169 -16.82 -6.56 20.11
N GLY A 170 -17.94 -5.95 19.74
CA GLY A 170 -19.19 -6.16 20.47
C GLY A 170 -19.58 -7.65 20.55
N PRO A 171 -20.44 -8.08 21.50
CA PRO A 171 -20.70 -9.49 21.82
C PRO A 171 -21.16 -10.41 20.67
N SER A 172 -21.49 -9.85 19.51
CA SER A 172 -21.97 -10.54 18.32
C SER A 172 -20.87 -11.09 17.40
N SER A 173 -19.58 -10.79 17.62
CA SER A 173 -18.50 -11.28 16.75
C SER A 173 -17.86 -12.61 17.19
N TRP A 174 -18.26 -13.19 18.32
CA TRP A 174 -17.87 -14.56 18.72
C TRP A 174 -18.81 -15.63 18.16
N GLY A 175 -19.39 -15.37 16.99
CA GLY A 175 -20.10 -16.38 16.22
C GLY A 175 -19.13 -17.48 15.82
N LEU A 176 -19.25 -18.62 16.50
CA LEU A 176 -18.73 -19.93 16.13
C LEU A 176 -18.61 -20.07 14.59
N ARG A 177 -17.37 -20.30 14.13
CA ARG A 177 -17.07 -21.14 12.98
C ARG A 177 -16.02 -22.14 13.40
#